data_AF-A0A9D8GZK0-F1
#
_entry.id   AF-A0A9D8GZK0-F1
#
_cell.length_a   1.000
_cell.length_b   1.000
_cell.length_c   1.000
_cell.angle_alpha   90.00
_cell.angle_beta   90.00
_cell.angle_gamma   90.00
#
_symmetry.space_group_name_H-M   'P 1'
#
loop_
_entity.id
_entity.type
_entity.pdbx_description
1 polymer ?
#
loop_
_entity_poly.entity_id
_entity_poly.type
_entity_poly.pdbx_seq_one_letter_code
_entity_poly.pdbx_strand_id
1 'polypeptide(L)'
;MTASARVQTRAVADDEAGLRLDRWFQRHFPELGHGALQKLLRTGQVRLDGRRAEGKDRVEPGQTIRLPPGVTVAPPAKPRAIPTVSDRDAAAIRQLVIHKDDQVIVLNKPPGLAVQGGTGTERHVDGMLDALRFGAAERPRLVHRLDKDTSGLLLIARTTLAARRLGESFRDRETEKLYWAVVVGVPPRSEGAIDLPLAKRPGARDRELMQVDTEAGQKALTHFRVLDRADKRAALLALWPRTGRTHQLRVHCAAIGCPILGDGKYGGEDALLAAVSDARRLHLHARRLVLPHPSGKGRLAIDAQPPPHFRRTVEAFGFSIDDI
;
A
#
# COMPACT_ATOMS: atom_id res chain seq x y z
N MET A 1 -30.71 -16.70 36.33
CA MET A 1 -31.28 -15.44 35.83
C MET A 1 -30.22 -14.72 35.00
N THR A 2 -30.30 -14.82 33.68
CA THR A 2 -29.39 -14.13 32.75
C THR A 2 -29.62 -12.63 32.81
N ALA A 3 -28.60 -11.86 33.21
CA ALA A 3 -28.65 -10.41 33.19
C ALA A 3 -29.02 -9.93 31.77
N SER A 4 -30.17 -9.29 31.63
CA SER A 4 -30.60 -8.68 30.37
C SER A 4 -29.56 -7.64 29.97
N ALA A 5 -28.80 -7.94 28.92
CA ALA A 5 -27.77 -7.05 28.43
C ALA A 5 -28.45 -5.76 27.91
N ARG A 6 -28.12 -4.62 28.48
CA ARG A 6 -28.74 -3.33 28.14
C ARG A 6 -27.99 -2.65 26.99
N VAL A 7 -28.73 -1.91 26.18
CA VAL A 7 -28.18 -0.93 25.24
C VAL A 7 -27.37 0.09 26.03
N GLN A 8 -26.19 0.45 25.54
CA GLN A 8 -25.32 1.45 26.17
C GLN A 8 -25.12 2.63 25.22
N THR A 9 -25.01 3.84 25.77
CA THR A 9 -24.63 5.03 25.02
C THR A 9 -23.36 5.59 25.64
N ARG A 10 -22.35 5.89 24.83
CA ARG A 10 -21.09 6.50 25.26
C ARG A 10 -20.86 7.83 24.58
N ALA A 11 -20.49 8.83 25.37
CA ALA A 11 -19.97 10.08 24.83
C ALA A 11 -18.53 9.90 24.36
N VAL A 12 -18.17 10.60 23.29
CA VAL A 12 -16.79 10.70 22.78
C VAL A 12 -16.07 11.75 23.61
N ALA A 13 -14.90 11.38 24.15
CA ALA A 13 -14.10 12.28 24.99
C ALA A 13 -13.25 13.24 24.13
N ASP A 14 -12.78 14.33 24.74
CA ASP A 14 -12.01 15.38 24.05
C ASP A 14 -10.70 14.86 23.43
N ASP A 15 -10.05 13.88 24.07
CA ASP A 15 -8.81 13.25 23.59
C ASP A 15 -9.02 12.26 22.43
N GLU A 16 -10.26 12.14 21.95
CA GLU A 16 -10.66 11.19 20.90
C GLU A 16 -11.12 11.90 19.62
N ALA A 17 -11.02 13.23 19.58
CA ALA A 17 -11.38 14.05 18.44
C ALA A 17 -10.72 13.57 17.14
N GLY A 18 -11.53 13.45 16.09
CA GLY A 18 -11.12 13.00 14.78
C GLY A 18 -10.73 11.51 14.70
N LEU A 19 -10.84 10.72 15.77
CA LEU A 19 -10.52 9.29 15.72
C LEU A 19 -11.52 8.56 14.81
N ARG A 20 -11.06 7.61 14.01
CA ARG A 20 -11.99 6.76 13.26
C ARG A 20 -12.78 5.88 14.21
N LEU A 21 -14.06 5.69 13.95
CA LEU A 21 -14.95 4.90 14.79
C LEU A 21 -14.42 3.47 14.98
N ASP A 22 -13.88 2.84 13.93
CA ASP A 22 -13.28 1.51 14.07
C ASP A 22 -12.06 1.47 15.02
N ARG A 23 -11.25 2.52 15.04
CA ARG A 23 -10.14 2.70 15.99
C ARG A 23 -10.63 3.03 17.39
N TRP A 24 -11.70 3.82 17.51
CA TRP A 24 -12.38 4.09 18.77
C TRP A 24 -12.87 2.78 19.41
N PHE A 25 -13.54 1.93 18.65
CA PHE A 25 -13.94 0.60 19.12
C PHE A 25 -12.76 -0.29 19.48
N GLN A 26 -11.68 -0.27 18.70
CA GLN A 26 -10.47 -1.03 19.03
C GLN A 26 -9.85 -0.58 20.36
N ARG A 27 -9.93 0.71 20.69
CA ARG A 27 -9.42 1.30 21.95
C ARG A 27 -10.28 0.89 23.16
N HIS A 28 -11.60 0.94 23.04
CA HIS A 28 -12.54 0.71 24.15
C HIS A 28 -13.04 -0.74 24.29
N PHE A 29 -13.02 -1.49 23.19
CA PHE A 29 -13.53 -2.86 23.08
C PHE A 29 -12.52 -3.74 22.33
N PRO A 30 -11.29 -3.94 22.84
CA PRO A 30 -10.24 -4.70 22.17
C PRO A 30 -10.63 -6.17 21.89
N GLU A 31 -11.49 -6.76 22.73
CA GLU A 31 -12.04 -8.12 22.54
C GLU A 31 -13.05 -8.20 21.39
N LEU A 32 -13.61 -7.06 20.96
CA LEU A 32 -14.50 -6.99 19.80
C LEU A 32 -13.66 -7.04 18.52
N GLY A 33 -13.45 -8.25 18.02
CA GLY A 33 -12.74 -8.45 16.75
C GLY A 33 -13.34 -7.68 15.57
N HIS A 34 -12.51 -7.31 14.59
CA HIS A 34 -12.91 -6.48 13.45
C HIS A 34 -14.14 -7.03 12.70
N GLY A 35 -14.22 -8.35 12.48
CA GLY A 35 -15.36 -8.97 11.81
C GLY A 35 -16.69 -8.83 12.59
N ALA A 36 -16.62 -8.92 13.92
CA ALA A 36 -17.79 -8.71 14.79
C ALA A 36 -18.24 -7.25 14.74
N LEU A 37 -17.31 -6.29 14.85
CA LEU A 37 -17.61 -4.86 14.70
C LEU A 37 -18.25 -4.55 13.34
N GLN A 38 -17.69 -5.07 12.25
CA GLN A 38 -18.26 -4.87 10.90
C GLN A 38 -19.69 -5.45 10.78
N LYS A 39 -19.98 -6.59 11.43
CA LYS A 39 -21.35 -7.13 11.49
C LYS A 39 -22.29 -6.19 12.25
N LEU A 40 -21.87 -5.64 13.38
CA LEU A 40 -22.67 -4.70 14.17
C LEU A 40 -22.96 -3.39 13.41
N LEU A 41 -21.96 -2.83 12.74
CA LEU A 41 -22.11 -1.64 11.90
C LEU A 41 -23.06 -1.91 10.71
N ARG A 42 -22.83 -3.01 9.97
CA ARG A 42 -23.66 -3.40 8.82
C ARG A 42 -25.12 -3.66 9.20
N THR A 43 -25.36 -4.24 10.38
CA THR A 43 -26.73 -4.48 10.88
C THR A 43 -27.35 -3.25 11.55
N GLY A 44 -26.64 -2.11 11.60
CA GLY A 44 -27.17 -0.86 12.16
C GLY A 44 -27.34 -0.87 13.68
N GLN A 45 -26.69 -1.82 14.36
CA GLN A 45 -26.74 -1.97 15.82
C GLN A 45 -25.88 -0.93 16.53
N VAL A 46 -24.83 -0.45 15.87
CA VAL A 46 -24.03 0.69 16.31
C VAL A 46 -24.53 1.96 15.61
N ARG A 47 -24.74 3.02 16.39
CA ARG A 47 -25.15 4.34 15.88
C ARG A 47 -24.28 5.44 16.45
N LEU A 48 -23.98 6.45 15.65
CA LEU A 48 -23.30 7.68 16.05
C LEU A 48 -24.34 8.79 15.95
N ASP A 49 -24.66 9.48 17.05
CA ASP A 49 -25.74 10.50 17.12
C ASP A 49 -27.05 10.04 16.48
N GLY A 50 -27.43 8.78 16.74
CA GLY A 50 -28.65 8.19 16.21
C GLY A 50 -28.61 7.81 14.72
N ARG A 51 -27.61 8.20 13.92
CA ARG A 51 -27.44 7.72 12.54
C ARG A 51 -26.69 6.38 12.49
N ARG A 52 -26.95 5.58 11.44
CA ARG A 52 -26.12 4.39 11.16
C ARG A 52 -24.67 4.85 10.97
N ALA A 53 -23.77 4.16 11.65
CA ALA A 53 -22.36 4.50 11.62
C ALA A 53 -21.59 3.57 10.69
N GLU A 54 -20.58 4.12 10.02
CA GLU A 54 -19.60 3.35 9.28
C GLU A 54 -18.27 3.33 10.04
N GLY A 55 -17.48 2.25 9.89
CA GLY A 55 -16.20 2.16 10.60
C GLY A 55 -15.20 3.27 10.23
N LYS A 56 -15.37 3.89 9.05
CA LYS A 56 -14.55 5.00 8.55
C LYS A 56 -14.95 6.37 9.12
N ASP A 57 -16.11 6.47 9.77
CA ASP A 57 -16.60 7.73 10.34
C ASP A 57 -15.61 8.26 11.36
N ARG A 58 -15.42 9.57 11.41
CA ARG A 58 -14.63 10.21 12.47
C ARG A 58 -15.55 10.67 13.58
N VAL A 59 -15.11 10.45 14.81
CA VAL A 59 -15.83 10.87 16.01
C VAL A 59 -15.30 12.21 16.48
N GLU A 60 -16.21 13.08 16.90
CA GLU A 60 -15.90 14.38 17.48
C GLU A 60 -16.35 14.41 18.95
N PRO A 61 -15.72 15.24 19.80
CA PRO A 61 -16.10 15.34 21.20
C PRO A 61 -17.58 15.72 21.35
N GLY A 62 -18.24 15.13 22.35
CA GLY A 62 -19.67 15.35 22.61
C GLY A 62 -20.63 14.52 21.74
N GLN A 63 -20.14 13.84 20.69
CA GLN A 63 -20.96 12.87 19.97
C GLN A 63 -21.26 11.63 20.82
N THR A 64 -22.37 10.97 20.52
CA THR A 64 -22.88 9.81 21.25
C THR A 64 -22.85 8.54 20.41
N ILE A 65 -22.19 7.51 20.93
CA ILE A 65 -22.09 6.19 20.30
C ILE A 65 -23.02 5.23 21.04
N ARG A 66 -24.08 4.77 20.35
CA ARG A 66 -24.99 3.73 20.84
C ARG A 66 -24.45 2.35 20.51
N LEU A 67 -24.43 1.48 21.51
CA LEU A 67 -23.90 0.12 21.48
C LEU A 67 -25.03 -0.90 21.76
N PRO A 68 -25.05 -2.04 21.07
CA PRO A 68 -26.02 -3.08 21.33
C PRO A 68 -25.76 -3.81 22.67
N PRO A 69 -26.78 -4.49 23.22
CA PRO A 69 -26.64 -5.45 24.30
C PRO A 69 -25.45 -6.40 24.12
N GLY A 70 -24.64 -6.59 25.17
CA GLY A 70 -23.60 -7.63 25.21
C GLY A 70 -22.22 -7.15 24.78
N VAL A 71 -22.08 -5.89 24.35
CA VAL A 71 -20.78 -5.24 24.17
C VAL A 71 -20.32 -4.74 25.54
N THR A 72 -19.51 -5.54 26.22
CA THR A 72 -18.93 -5.21 27.54
C THR A 72 -17.63 -4.45 27.37
N VAL A 73 -17.50 -3.35 28.11
CA VAL A 73 -16.28 -2.54 28.15
C VAL A 73 -15.19 -3.37 28.80
N ALA A 74 -14.12 -3.65 28.06
CA ALA A 74 -12.92 -4.19 28.67
C ALA A 74 -12.22 -3.04 29.42
N PRO A 75 -11.57 -3.30 30.58
CA PRO A 75 -10.64 -2.33 31.15
C PRO A 75 -9.63 -1.91 30.09
N PRO A 76 -9.10 -0.67 30.14
CA PRO A 76 -8.18 -0.16 29.13
C PRO A 76 -7.11 -1.20 28.84
N ALA A 77 -7.00 -1.60 27.57
CA ALA A 77 -6.05 -2.63 27.18
C ALA A 77 -4.68 -2.26 27.75
N LYS A 78 -4.05 -3.18 28.49
CA LYS A 78 -2.63 -3.01 28.83
C LYS A 78 -1.91 -2.64 27.54
N PRO A 79 -1.00 -1.64 27.54
CA PRO A 79 -0.25 -1.30 26.35
C PRO A 79 0.30 -2.61 25.79
N ARG A 80 -0.11 -2.99 24.58
CA ARG A 80 0.46 -4.16 23.94
C ARG A 80 1.96 -3.95 23.94
N ALA A 81 2.71 -4.87 24.54
CA ALA A 81 4.16 -4.85 24.45
C ALA A 81 4.50 -4.67 22.97
N ILE A 82 5.15 -3.55 22.64
CA ILE A 82 5.57 -3.28 21.27
C ILE A 82 6.53 -4.42 20.95
N PRO A 83 6.22 -5.31 19.99
CA PRO A 83 7.14 -6.38 19.65
C PRO A 83 8.48 -5.73 19.32
N THR A 84 9.52 -6.10 20.07
CA THR A 84 10.86 -5.59 19.79
C THR A 84 11.27 -6.14 18.44
N VAL A 85 11.65 -5.24 17.53
CA VAL A 85 12.18 -5.64 16.22
C VAL A 85 13.46 -6.42 16.49
N SER A 86 13.56 -7.65 15.98
CA SER A 86 14.76 -8.47 16.14
C SER A 86 16.00 -7.73 15.60
N ASP A 87 17.18 -7.91 16.19
CA ASP A 87 18.41 -7.25 15.72
C ASP A 87 18.70 -7.56 14.25
N ARG A 88 18.40 -8.80 13.83
CA ARG A 88 18.49 -9.23 12.44
C ARG A 88 17.58 -8.40 11.52
N ASP A 89 16.32 -8.21 11.91
CA ASP A 89 15.37 -7.44 11.11
C ASP A 89 15.68 -5.94 11.14
N ALA A 90 16.14 -5.43 12.28
CA ALA A 90 16.61 -4.07 12.41
C ALA A 90 17.81 -3.79 11.49
N ALA A 91 18.80 -4.68 11.46
CA ALA A 91 19.92 -4.58 10.54
C ALA A 91 19.46 -4.68 9.08
N ALA A 92 18.60 -5.66 8.76
CA ALA A 92 18.11 -5.87 7.41
C ALA A 92 17.33 -4.67 6.85
N ILE A 93 16.41 -4.07 7.63
CA ILE A 93 15.64 -2.92 7.14
C ILE A 93 16.50 -1.66 7.02
N ARG A 94 17.49 -1.46 7.91
CA ARG A 94 18.43 -0.33 7.83
C ARG A 94 19.29 -0.39 6.59
N GLN A 95 19.69 -1.58 6.14
CA GLN A 95 20.43 -1.77 4.88
C GLN A 95 19.61 -1.39 3.63
N LEU A 96 18.29 -1.32 3.72
CA LEU A 96 17.43 -0.90 2.61
C LEU A 96 17.36 0.63 2.47
N VAL A 97 17.83 1.39 3.45
CA VAL A 97 17.77 2.86 3.44
C VAL A 97 18.72 3.40 2.38
N ILE A 98 18.16 4.13 1.41
CA ILE A 98 18.93 4.80 0.35
C ILE A 98 18.96 6.32 0.53
N HIS A 99 18.05 6.88 1.34
CA HIS A 99 18.03 8.30 1.68
C HIS A 99 17.44 8.50 3.09
N LYS A 100 18.02 9.43 3.84
CA LYS A 100 17.52 9.85 5.16
C LYS A 100 17.89 11.30 5.43
N ASP A 101 16.90 12.11 5.74
CA ASP A 101 17.06 13.46 6.29
C ASP A 101 16.19 13.62 7.54
N ASP A 102 15.97 14.85 8.00
CA ASP A 102 15.19 15.15 9.21
C ASP A 102 13.70 14.80 9.10
N GLN A 103 13.14 14.78 7.89
CA GLN A 103 11.71 14.60 7.67
C GLN A 103 11.37 13.25 7.04
N VAL A 104 12.26 12.66 6.25
CA VAL A 104 11.96 11.45 5.47
C VAL A 104 13.05 10.38 5.55
N ILE A 105 12.61 9.14 5.31
CA ILE A 105 13.44 7.97 5.04
C ILE A 105 12.93 7.36 3.73
N VAL A 106 13.82 6.99 2.83
CA VAL A 106 13.48 6.26 1.61
C VAL A 106 14.16 4.90 1.62
N LEU A 107 13.38 3.86 1.43
CA LEU A 107 13.87 2.49 1.30
C LEU A 107 13.87 2.07 -0.17
N ASN A 108 14.89 1.32 -0.60
CA ASN A 108 14.79 0.44 -1.77
C ASN A 108 14.25 -0.91 -1.30
N LYS A 109 12.92 -1.08 -1.31
CA LYS A 109 12.25 -2.29 -0.82
C LYS A 109 12.53 -3.47 -1.77
N PRO A 110 13.01 -4.62 -1.28
CA PRO A 110 13.17 -5.80 -2.12
C PRO A 110 11.79 -6.41 -2.47
N PRO A 111 11.71 -7.20 -3.55
CA PRO A 111 10.54 -8.03 -3.82
C PRO A 111 10.35 -9.06 -2.69
N GLY A 112 9.10 -9.43 -2.39
CA GLY A 112 8.75 -10.42 -1.37
C GLY A 112 8.59 -9.85 0.04
N LEU A 113 9.06 -8.62 0.31
CA LEU A 113 8.83 -7.93 1.58
C LEU A 113 7.50 -7.14 1.54
N ALA A 114 6.55 -7.52 2.39
CA ALA A 114 5.28 -6.81 2.52
C ALA A 114 5.47 -5.46 3.22
N VAL A 115 4.73 -4.44 2.77
CA VAL A 115 4.75 -3.11 3.42
C VAL A 115 3.96 -3.13 4.73
N GLN A 116 2.78 -3.76 4.74
CA GLN A 116 1.91 -3.91 5.91
C GLN A 116 1.63 -5.38 6.16
N GLY A 117 1.37 -5.72 7.43
CA GLY A 117 0.98 -7.07 7.83
C GLY A 117 -0.41 -7.47 7.34
N GLY A 118 -0.75 -8.73 7.59
CA GLY A 118 -2.02 -9.34 7.22
C GLY A 118 -2.07 -10.78 7.77
N THR A 119 -3.12 -11.53 7.43
CA THR A 119 -3.25 -12.92 7.86
C THR A 119 -2.02 -13.73 7.41
N GLY A 120 -1.24 -14.25 8.36
CA GLY A 120 -0.03 -15.03 8.09
C GLY A 120 1.20 -14.23 7.65
N THR A 121 1.19 -12.89 7.73
CA THR A 121 2.37 -12.04 7.42
C THR A 121 2.87 -11.35 8.67
N GLU A 122 3.87 -11.96 9.32
CA GLU A 122 4.49 -11.44 10.55
C GLU A 122 5.65 -10.49 10.27
N ARG A 123 6.41 -10.75 9.20
CA ARG A 123 7.55 -9.92 8.78
C ARG A 123 7.15 -8.92 7.70
N HIS A 124 7.06 -7.65 8.07
CA HIS A 124 6.66 -6.56 7.16
C HIS A 124 7.27 -5.21 7.57
N VAL A 125 7.35 -4.26 6.64
CA VAL A 125 7.96 -2.93 6.87
C VAL A 125 7.31 -2.21 8.05
N ASP A 126 5.97 -2.19 8.13
CA ASP A 126 5.23 -1.51 9.20
C ASP A 126 5.62 -1.99 10.61
N GLY A 127 5.93 -3.28 10.77
CA GLY A 127 6.34 -3.89 12.03
C GLY A 127 7.79 -3.59 12.39
N MET A 128 8.60 -3.23 11.40
CA MET A 128 10.02 -2.90 11.54
C MET A 128 10.28 -1.38 11.64
N LEU A 129 9.25 -0.52 11.58
CA LEU A 129 9.43 0.94 11.58
C LEU A 129 10.17 1.48 12.82
N ASP A 130 10.04 0.82 13.98
CA ASP A 130 10.76 1.24 15.19
C ASP A 130 12.28 1.12 15.03
N ALA A 131 12.77 0.20 14.20
CA ALA A 131 14.20 0.10 13.89
C ALA A 131 14.72 1.29 13.04
N LEU A 132 13.82 2.04 12.41
CA LEU A 132 14.10 3.20 11.55
C LEU A 132 13.97 4.54 12.29
N ARG A 133 13.90 4.56 13.62
CA ARG A 133 13.87 5.81 14.41
C ARG A 133 15.14 6.64 14.26
N PHE A 134 16.30 5.97 14.19
CA PHE A 134 17.62 6.62 14.17
C PHE A 134 17.76 7.69 15.27
N GLY A 135 17.39 7.33 16.51
CA GLY A 135 17.43 8.24 17.67
C GLY A 135 16.23 9.19 17.80
N ALA A 136 15.29 9.22 16.85
CA ALA A 136 14.09 10.06 16.96
C ALA A 136 13.09 9.52 18.00
N ALA A 137 12.47 10.46 18.73
CA ALA A 137 11.42 10.17 19.70
C ALA A 137 10.12 9.69 19.03
N GLU A 138 9.81 10.21 17.84
CA GLU A 138 8.65 9.79 17.06
C GLU A 138 8.91 8.48 16.30
N ARG A 139 7.90 7.61 16.26
CA ARG A 139 7.92 6.42 15.40
C ARG A 139 7.71 6.87 13.95
N PRO A 140 8.56 6.45 12.99
CA PRO A 140 8.31 6.71 11.57
C PRO A 140 6.96 6.15 11.11
N ARG A 141 6.37 6.75 10.07
CA ARG A 141 5.04 6.44 9.56
C ARG A 141 5.06 6.16 8.06
N LEU A 142 4.33 5.14 7.63
CA LEU A 142 4.08 4.89 6.22
C LEU A 142 3.16 5.97 5.64
N VAL A 143 3.51 6.48 4.45
CA VAL A 143 2.69 7.47 3.72
C VAL A 143 2.10 6.90 2.43
N HIS A 144 2.64 5.80 1.93
CA HIS A 144 2.11 5.04 0.80
C HIS A 144 2.48 3.55 0.94
N ARG A 145 2.05 2.74 -0.03
CA ARG A 145 2.34 1.30 -0.07
C ARG A 145 2.81 0.86 -1.45
N LEU A 146 3.61 -0.19 -1.43
CA LEU A 146 3.94 -1.04 -2.58
C LEU A 146 3.37 -2.44 -2.32
N ASP A 147 3.07 -3.16 -3.39
CA ASP A 147 2.72 -4.58 -3.28
C ASP A 147 3.91 -5.38 -2.75
N LYS A 148 3.63 -6.56 -2.17
CA LYS A 148 4.65 -7.42 -1.58
C LYS A 148 5.80 -7.72 -2.55
N ASP A 149 5.44 -8.11 -3.78
CA ASP A 149 6.42 -8.54 -4.79
C ASP A 149 6.96 -7.40 -5.65
N THR A 150 6.34 -6.21 -5.58
CA THR A 150 6.84 -5.00 -6.24
C THR A 150 8.07 -4.48 -5.50
N SER A 151 9.17 -4.26 -6.21
CA SER A 151 10.41 -3.72 -5.63
C SER A 151 10.50 -2.20 -5.78
N GLY A 152 11.46 -1.56 -5.09
CA GLY A 152 11.81 -0.15 -5.32
C GLY A 152 11.39 0.81 -4.20
N LEU A 153 11.24 2.08 -4.56
CA LEU A 153 11.10 3.21 -3.65
C LEU A 153 9.87 3.12 -2.72
N LEU A 154 10.14 3.04 -1.41
CA LEU A 154 9.14 3.21 -0.36
C LEU A 154 9.52 4.41 0.52
N LEU A 155 8.64 5.42 0.53
CA LEU A 155 8.83 6.65 1.29
C LEU A 155 8.19 6.51 2.67
N ILE A 156 8.91 6.94 3.69
CA ILE A 156 8.52 6.88 5.10
C ILE A 156 8.72 8.28 5.70
N ALA A 157 7.71 8.77 6.40
CA ALA A 157 7.80 10.01 7.16
C ALA A 157 8.46 9.75 8.52
N ARG A 158 9.41 10.60 8.93
CA ARG A 158 10.02 10.53 10.27
C ARG A 158 9.18 11.20 11.35
N THR A 159 8.39 12.20 10.97
CA THR A 159 7.56 13.00 11.89
C THR A 159 6.09 12.93 11.49
N THR A 160 5.21 13.21 12.45
CA THR A 160 3.77 13.29 12.22
C THR A 160 3.42 14.44 11.25
N LEU A 161 4.13 15.56 11.33
CA LEU A 161 3.97 16.68 10.39
C LEU A 161 4.37 16.29 8.97
N ALA A 162 5.51 15.62 8.79
CA ALA A 162 5.93 15.12 7.48
C ALA A 162 4.92 14.12 6.92
N ALA A 163 4.39 13.21 7.76
CA ALA A 163 3.40 12.24 7.33
C ALA A 163 2.13 12.90 6.77
N ARG A 164 1.66 13.98 7.43
CA ARG A 164 0.53 14.77 6.96
C ARG A 164 0.81 15.43 5.61
N ARG A 165 1.91 16.19 5.50
CA ARG A 165 2.29 16.92 4.28
C ARG A 165 2.50 15.98 3.09
N LEU A 166 3.19 14.87 3.31
CA LEU A 166 3.37 13.84 2.29
C LEU A 166 2.03 13.22 1.88
N GLY A 167 1.16 12.92 2.84
CA GLY A 167 -0.18 12.41 2.57
C GLY A 167 -1.04 13.37 1.74
N GLU A 168 -0.89 14.67 1.93
CA GLU A 168 -1.50 15.72 1.10
C GLU A 168 -0.94 15.67 -0.34
N SER A 169 0.39 15.70 -0.52
CA SER A 169 1.01 15.61 -1.86
C SER A 169 0.67 14.32 -2.63
N PHE A 170 0.44 13.18 -1.96
CA PHE A 170 -0.05 11.96 -2.60
C PHE A 170 -1.51 12.06 -3.04
N ARG A 171 -2.37 12.73 -2.25
CA ARG A 171 -3.78 12.93 -2.59
C ARG A 171 -3.94 13.92 -3.74
N ASP A 172 -3.17 15.00 -3.70
CA ASP A 172 -3.26 16.11 -4.65
C ASP A 172 -2.50 15.83 -5.96
N ARG A 173 -1.89 14.64 -6.07
CA ARG A 173 -1.18 14.13 -7.27
C ARG A 173 0.02 14.99 -7.69
N GLU A 174 0.60 15.73 -6.76
CA GLU A 174 1.85 16.46 -6.93
C GLU A 174 3.08 15.54 -6.95
N THR A 175 2.87 14.27 -6.63
CA THR A 175 3.90 13.23 -6.61
C THR A 175 4.01 12.55 -7.97
N GLU A 176 5.17 12.66 -8.60
CA GLU A 176 5.53 11.92 -9.79
C GLU A 176 6.15 10.58 -9.40
N LYS A 177 5.57 9.49 -9.91
CA LYS A 177 6.06 8.13 -9.71
C LYS A 177 6.37 7.54 -11.07
N LEU A 178 7.57 7.02 -11.22
CA LEU A 178 8.00 6.24 -12.37
C LEU A 178 8.27 4.82 -11.92
N TYR A 179 7.67 3.88 -12.63
CA TYR A 179 7.94 2.46 -12.49
C TYR A 179 8.56 1.93 -13.77
N TRP A 180 9.51 1.01 -13.63
CA TRP A 180 9.94 0.15 -14.72
C TRP A 180 9.26 -1.19 -14.63
N ALA A 181 8.85 -1.72 -15.79
CA ALA A 181 8.31 -3.06 -15.91
C ALA A 181 8.89 -3.77 -17.13
N VAL A 182 9.31 -5.03 -16.96
CA VAL A 182 9.51 -5.92 -18.12
C VAL A 182 8.18 -6.62 -18.37
N VAL A 183 7.64 -6.47 -19.57
CA VAL A 183 6.39 -7.12 -19.99
C VAL A 183 6.65 -8.20 -21.03
N VAL A 184 5.79 -9.22 -21.06
CA VAL A 184 5.74 -10.20 -22.14
C VAL A 184 4.95 -9.61 -23.29
N GLY A 185 5.46 -9.73 -24.52
CA GLY A 185 4.95 -9.04 -25.70
C GLY A 185 5.43 -7.59 -25.79
N VAL A 186 4.92 -6.87 -26.79
CA VAL A 186 5.21 -5.45 -27.02
C VAL A 186 3.90 -4.71 -27.25
N PRO A 187 3.61 -3.62 -26.50
CA PRO A 187 2.45 -2.79 -26.77
C PRO A 187 2.46 -2.28 -28.22
N PRO A 188 1.30 -2.21 -28.91
CA PRO A 188 1.25 -1.80 -30.31
C PRO A 188 1.65 -0.33 -30.53
N ARG A 189 1.61 0.49 -29.47
CA ARG A 189 2.05 1.89 -29.47
C ARG A 189 3.28 2.03 -28.57
N SER A 190 4.25 2.85 -28.98
CA SER A 190 5.45 3.14 -28.19
C SER A 190 5.15 4.00 -26.95
N GLU A 191 4.04 4.73 -26.93
CA GLU A 191 3.56 5.44 -25.75
C GLU A 191 2.03 5.59 -25.76
N GLY A 192 1.46 5.84 -24.60
CA GLY A 192 0.02 6.02 -24.47
C GLY A 192 -0.48 6.10 -23.04
N ALA A 193 -1.80 5.98 -22.89
CA ALA A 193 -2.49 5.96 -21.61
C ALA A 193 -3.39 4.73 -21.53
N ILE A 194 -3.38 4.07 -20.37
CA ILE A 194 -4.29 3.00 -20.00
C ILE A 194 -5.27 3.60 -18.99
N ASP A 195 -6.44 4.00 -19.47
CA ASP A 195 -7.55 4.53 -18.65
C ASP A 195 -8.63 3.46 -18.50
N LEU A 196 -8.33 2.47 -17.66
CA LEU A 196 -9.22 1.33 -17.42
C LEU A 196 -9.58 1.30 -15.92
N PRO A 197 -10.85 1.58 -15.55
CA PRO A 197 -11.29 1.56 -14.15
C PRO A 197 -11.21 0.16 -13.55
N LEU A 198 -10.90 0.09 -12.25
CA LEU A 198 -10.60 -1.17 -11.55
C LEU A 198 -11.55 -1.42 -10.37
N ALA A 199 -12.07 -2.65 -10.30
CA ALA A 199 -12.85 -3.15 -9.17
C ALA A 199 -12.20 -4.40 -8.55
N LYS A 200 -12.62 -4.76 -7.34
CA LYS A 200 -12.29 -6.06 -6.77
C LYS A 200 -13.09 -7.14 -7.49
N ARG A 201 -12.46 -8.26 -7.82
CA ARG A 201 -13.16 -9.39 -8.45
C ARG A 201 -14.14 -10.05 -7.46
N PRO A 202 -15.46 -10.08 -7.74
CA PRO A 202 -16.42 -10.75 -6.88
C PRO A 202 -16.10 -12.24 -6.73
N GLY A 203 -16.26 -12.79 -5.52
CA GLY A 203 -16.10 -14.23 -5.26
C GLY A 203 -14.66 -14.78 -5.33
N ALA A 204 -13.65 -13.93 -5.55
CA ALA A 204 -12.26 -14.38 -5.54
C ALA A 204 -11.81 -14.86 -4.14
N ARG A 205 -11.17 -16.03 -4.07
CA ARG A 205 -10.53 -16.52 -2.83
C ARG A 205 -9.47 -15.54 -2.34
N ASP A 206 -8.72 -14.95 -3.27
CA ASP A 206 -7.81 -13.84 -3.00
C ASP A 206 -8.58 -12.51 -3.00
N ARG A 207 -8.73 -11.92 -1.81
CA ARG A 207 -9.48 -10.67 -1.59
C ARG A 207 -8.80 -9.43 -2.18
N GLU A 208 -7.57 -9.56 -2.66
CA GLU A 208 -6.82 -8.51 -3.36
C GLU A 208 -6.76 -8.75 -4.88
N LEU A 209 -7.53 -9.71 -5.41
CA LEU A 209 -7.66 -9.87 -6.86
C LEU A 209 -8.54 -8.75 -7.43
N MET A 210 -7.99 -8.07 -8.42
CA MET A 210 -8.58 -6.89 -9.07
C MET A 210 -8.92 -7.23 -10.52
N GLN A 211 -9.87 -6.53 -11.12
CA GLN A 211 -10.23 -6.67 -12.51
C GLN A 211 -10.59 -5.32 -13.11
N VAL A 212 -10.54 -5.22 -14.45
CA VAL A 212 -11.13 -4.09 -15.15
C VAL A 212 -12.65 -4.20 -15.04
N ASP A 213 -13.29 -3.09 -14.70
CA ASP A 213 -14.74 -2.99 -14.54
C ASP A 213 -15.19 -1.59 -14.96
N THR A 214 -15.76 -1.48 -16.16
CA THR A 214 -16.18 -0.20 -16.74
C THR A 214 -17.46 0.35 -16.13
N GLU A 215 -18.22 -0.45 -15.39
CA GLU A 215 -19.51 -0.04 -14.81
C GLU A 215 -19.34 0.44 -13.37
N ALA A 216 -18.66 -0.35 -12.54
CA ALA A 216 -18.53 -0.13 -11.09
C ALA A 216 -17.07 0.09 -10.64
N GLY A 217 -16.11 0.04 -11.56
CA GLY A 217 -14.69 0.21 -11.24
C GLY A 217 -14.34 1.64 -10.81
N GLN A 218 -13.36 1.75 -9.93
CA GLN A 218 -12.79 3.03 -9.56
C GLN A 218 -11.83 3.51 -10.64
N LYS A 219 -11.92 4.79 -11.02
CA LYS A 219 -11.02 5.40 -12.00
C LYS A 219 -9.55 5.06 -11.71
N ALA A 220 -8.87 4.56 -12.75
CA ALA A 220 -7.46 4.23 -12.71
C ALA A 220 -6.80 4.59 -14.04
N LEU A 221 -5.76 5.43 -13.98
CA LEU A 221 -5.05 5.95 -15.15
C LEU A 221 -3.54 5.72 -14.99
N THR A 222 -2.93 5.14 -16.02
CA THR A 222 -1.49 4.91 -16.12
C THR A 222 -1.00 5.40 -17.48
N HIS A 223 -0.03 6.31 -17.52
CA HIS A 223 0.70 6.58 -18.77
C HIS A 223 1.84 5.60 -18.91
N PHE A 224 2.18 5.23 -20.14
CA PHE A 224 3.32 4.37 -20.41
C PHE A 224 4.14 4.85 -21.60
N ARG A 225 5.41 4.43 -21.61
CA ARG A 225 6.33 4.51 -22.75
C ARG A 225 7.13 3.22 -22.82
N VAL A 226 7.30 2.68 -24.01
CA VAL A 226 8.23 1.61 -24.33
C VAL A 226 9.64 2.21 -24.39
N LEU A 227 10.52 1.75 -23.51
CA LEU A 227 11.92 2.17 -23.46
C LEU A 227 12.76 1.35 -24.43
N ASP A 228 12.54 0.04 -24.43
CA ASP A 228 13.24 -0.88 -25.31
C ASP A 228 12.41 -2.16 -25.54
N ARG A 229 12.77 -2.95 -26.55
CA ARG A 229 12.05 -4.17 -26.96
C ARG A 229 12.99 -5.25 -27.48
N ALA A 230 12.68 -6.49 -27.10
CA ALA A 230 13.39 -7.68 -27.52
C ALA A 230 12.56 -8.38 -28.60
N ASP A 231 12.62 -7.81 -29.81
CA ASP A 231 11.74 -8.17 -30.93
C ASP A 231 10.26 -8.11 -30.50
N LYS A 232 9.43 -9.13 -30.79
CA LYS A 232 8.03 -9.21 -30.37
C LYS A 232 7.83 -9.91 -29.02
N ARG A 233 8.91 -10.37 -28.38
CA ARG A 233 8.83 -11.27 -27.22
C ARG A 233 8.65 -10.53 -25.90
N ALA A 234 9.31 -9.39 -25.73
CA ALA A 234 9.28 -8.62 -24.50
C ALA A 234 9.57 -7.15 -24.73
N ALA A 235 9.13 -6.29 -23.81
CA ALA A 235 9.46 -4.88 -23.78
C ALA A 235 9.79 -4.40 -22.36
N LEU A 236 10.67 -3.42 -22.27
CA LEU A 236 10.88 -2.62 -21.06
C LEU A 236 9.99 -1.38 -21.14
N LEU A 237 9.11 -1.20 -20.16
CA LEU A 237 8.19 -0.07 -20.08
C LEU A 237 8.57 0.87 -18.93
N ALA A 238 8.48 2.17 -19.18
CA ALA A 238 8.25 3.19 -18.17
C ALA A 238 6.74 3.37 -17.94
N LEU A 239 6.32 3.40 -16.68
CA LEU A 239 4.93 3.53 -16.27
C LEU A 239 4.78 4.69 -15.26
N TRP A 240 3.88 5.63 -15.55
CA TRP A 240 3.53 6.76 -14.68
C TRP A 240 2.07 6.66 -14.20
N PRO A 241 1.80 6.02 -13.06
CA PRO A 241 0.44 5.91 -12.53
C PRO A 241 -0.04 7.26 -11.96
N ARG A 242 -1.11 7.81 -12.54
CA ARG A 242 -1.80 9.03 -12.07
C ARG A 242 -2.77 8.76 -10.92
N THR A 243 -3.07 7.49 -10.67
CA THR A 243 -3.87 6.98 -9.55
C THR A 243 -3.06 5.93 -8.77
N GLY A 244 -3.61 5.38 -7.69
CA GLY A 244 -2.92 4.40 -6.84
C GLY A 244 -3.82 3.25 -6.41
N ARG A 245 -4.49 2.59 -7.36
CA ARG A 245 -5.34 1.43 -7.06
C ARG A 245 -4.49 0.18 -6.79
N THR A 246 -5.01 -0.74 -5.98
CA THR A 246 -4.37 -2.04 -5.73
C THR A 246 -4.04 -2.74 -7.04
N HIS A 247 -2.79 -3.20 -7.20
CA HIS A 247 -2.32 -3.90 -8.40
C HIS A 247 -2.55 -3.17 -9.73
N GLN A 248 -2.70 -1.83 -9.72
CA GLN A 248 -3.09 -1.07 -10.91
C GLN A 248 -2.23 -1.35 -12.14
N LEU A 249 -0.90 -1.22 -11.99
CA LEU A 249 0.05 -1.41 -13.10
C LEU A 249 0.00 -2.83 -13.66
N ARG A 250 -0.15 -3.81 -12.76
CA ARG A 250 -0.23 -5.24 -13.09
C ARG A 250 -1.48 -5.56 -13.91
N VAL A 251 -2.66 -5.10 -13.45
CA VAL A 251 -3.93 -5.27 -14.16
C VAL A 251 -3.92 -4.52 -15.49
N HIS A 252 -3.42 -3.29 -15.51
CA HIS A 252 -3.36 -2.48 -16.73
C HIS A 252 -2.47 -3.11 -17.81
N CYS A 253 -1.27 -3.58 -17.45
CA CYS A 253 -0.38 -4.26 -18.39
C CYS A 253 -1.02 -5.55 -18.93
N ALA A 254 -1.63 -6.37 -18.07
CA ALA A 254 -2.36 -7.55 -18.51
C ALA A 254 -3.55 -7.21 -19.43
N ALA A 255 -4.31 -6.15 -19.13
CA ALA A 255 -5.47 -5.73 -19.90
C ALA A 255 -5.13 -5.24 -21.32
N ILE A 256 -3.92 -4.73 -21.55
CA ILE A 256 -3.44 -4.39 -22.90
C ILE A 256 -2.75 -5.56 -23.62
N GLY A 257 -2.86 -6.77 -23.08
CA GLY A 257 -2.26 -7.99 -23.65
C GLY A 257 -0.74 -8.10 -23.47
N CYS A 258 -0.15 -7.30 -22.57
CA CYS A 258 1.28 -7.30 -22.28
C CYS A 258 1.51 -7.48 -20.77
N PRO A 259 1.23 -8.67 -20.19
CA PRO A 259 1.37 -8.88 -18.76
C PRO A 259 2.83 -8.68 -18.30
N ILE A 260 3.00 -8.21 -17.06
CA ILE A 260 4.33 -8.05 -16.47
C ILE A 260 4.97 -9.43 -16.29
N LEU A 261 6.23 -9.57 -16.71
CA LEU A 261 7.00 -10.81 -16.58
C LEU A 261 7.06 -11.25 -15.11
N GLY A 262 6.69 -12.51 -14.87
CA GLY A 262 6.57 -13.12 -13.55
C GLY A 262 5.32 -12.76 -12.77
N ASP A 263 4.36 -12.08 -13.38
CA ASP A 263 3.04 -11.86 -12.78
C ASP A 263 2.11 -13.06 -12.96
N GLY A 264 2.37 -14.13 -12.21
CA GLY A 264 1.51 -15.31 -12.21
C GLY A 264 0.07 -15.07 -11.72
N LYS A 265 -0.23 -13.91 -11.11
CA LYS A 265 -1.58 -13.59 -10.63
C LYS A 265 -2.49 -13.06 -11.74
N TYR A 266 -1.94 -12.23 -12.63
CA TYR A 266 -2.71 -11.55 -13.67
C TYR A 266 -2.43 -12.05 -15.08
N GLY A 267 -1.20 -12.51 -15.38
CA GLY A 267 -0.85 -13.07 -16.68
C GLY A 267 -0.65 -14.59 -16.67
N GLY A 268 -0.69 -15.26 -15.52
CA GLY A 268 -0.60 -16.72 -15.45
C GLY A 268 0.65 -17.26 -16.17
N GLU A 269 0.45 -18.18 -17.11
CA GLU A 269 1.53 -18.74 -17.95
C GLU A 269 2.00 -17.75 -19.03
N ASP A 270 1.13 -16.86 -19.52
CA ASP A 270 1.48 -15.81 -20.49
C ASP A 270 2.44 -14.76 -19.90
N ALA A 271 2.55 -14.69 -18.57
CA ALA A 271 3.52 -13.87 -17.87
C ALA A 271 4.90 -14.54 -17.75
N LEU A 272 5.14 -15.72 -18.33
CA LEU A 272 6.38 -16.46 -18.20
C LEU A 272 7.10 -16.57 -19.55
N LEU A 273 8.41 -16.32 -19.54
CA LEU A 273 9.29 -16.58 -20.67
C LEU A 273 10.30 -17.65 -20.26
N ALA A 274 10.23 -18.81 -20.90
CA ALA A 274 11.07 -19.97 -20.57
C ALA A 274 12.58 -19.67 -20.63
N ALA A 275 12.98 -18.70 -21.45
CA ALA A 275 14.37 -18.25 -21.58
C ALA A 275 14.88 -17.41 -20.39
N VAL A 276 14.04 -17.05 -19.42
CA VAL A 276 14.42 -16.21 -18.27
C VAL A 276 14.49 -17.06 -17.00
N SER A 277 15.69 -17.16 -16.40
CA SER A 277 15.95 -17.98 -15.21
C SER A 277 15.12 -17.58 -13.98
N ASP A 278 14.78 -16.30 -13.85
CA ASP A 278 13.96 -15.74 -12.76
C ASP A 278 12.53 -15.39 -13.22
N ALA A 279 12.02 -16.06 -14.26
CA ALA A 279 10.72 -15.74 -14.88
C ALA A 279 9.54 -15.71 -13.90
N ARG A 280 9.64 -16.33 -12.72
CA ARG A 280 8.57 -16.37 -11.71
C ARG A 280 8.61 -15.24 -10.69
N ARG A 281 9.63 -14.37 -10.72
CA ARG A 281 9.70 -13.16 -9.89
C ARG A 281 9.08 -12.00 -10.64
N LEU A 282 8.30 -11.16 -9.95
CA LEU A 282 7.67 -10.00 -10.57
C LEU A 282 8.74 -9.00 -11.07
N HIS A 283 8.67 -8.64 -12.35
CA HIS A 283 9.53 -7.63 -12.97
C HIS A 283 8.85 -6.26 -12.95
N LEU A 284 8.52 -5.77 -11.75
CA LEU A 284 7.98 -4.43 -11.52
C LEU A 284 8.81 -3.71 -10.44
N HIS A 285 9.28 -2.51 -10.76
CA HIS A 285 10.19 -1.75 -9.93
C HIS A 285 9.77 -0.28 -9.84
N ALA A 286 9.54 0.23 -8.63
CA ALA A 286 9.34 1.65 -8.36
C ALA A 286 10.69 2.39 -8.48
N ARG A 287 10.97 2.92 -9.68
CA ARG A 287 12.29 3.40 -10.12
C ARG A 287 12.63 4.79 -9.62
N ARG A 288 11.69 5.74 -9.76
CA ARG A 288 11.91 7.16 -9.43
C ARG A 288 10.70 7.78 -8.77
N LEU A 289 10.95 8.65 -7.80
CA LEU A 289 9.95 9.38 -7.04
C LEU A 289 10.36 10.86 -6.97
N VAL A 290 9.47 11.75 -7.39
CA VAL A 290 9.65 13.20 -7.28
C VAL A 290 8.44 13.84 -6.61
N LEU A 291 8.64 14.63 -5.57
CA LEU A 291 7.56 15.30 -4.83
C LEU A 291 8.07 16.54 -4.09
N PRO A 292 7.18 17.47 -3.67
CA PRO A 292 7.53 18.53 -2.73
C PRO A 292 8.14 17.94 -1.45
N HIS A 293 9.27 18.50 -1.00
CA HIS A 293 9.88 18.04 0.23
C HIS A 293 9.04 18.50 1.44
N PRO A 294 8.71 17.63 2.42
CA PRO A 294 7.82 17.98 3.53
C PRO A 294 8.36 19.06 4.47
N SER A 295 9.64 19.44 4.38
CA SER A 295 10.17 20.63 5.08
C SER A 295 9.66 21.95 4.48
N GLY A 296 9.10 21.94 3.27
CA GLY A 296 8.75 23.13 2.49
C GLY A 296 9.92 23.68 1.65
N LYS A 297 11.10 23.05 1.69
CA LYS A 297 12.29 23.48 0.95
C LYS A 297 12.51 22.58 -0.27
N GLY A 298 12.12 23.07 -1.45
CA GLY A 298 12.41 22.40 -2.73
C GLY A 298 11.66 21.09 -2.94
N ARG A 299 12.21 20.24 -3.82
CA ARG A 299 11.65 18.93 -4.18
C ARG A 299 12.59 17.82 -3.72
N LEU A 300 12.00 16.71 -3.27
CA LEU A 300 12.70 15.44 -3.09
C LEU A 300 12.64 14.68 -4.41
N ALA A 301 13.79 14.33 -4.98
CA ALA A 301 13.91 13.49 -6.17
C ALA A 301 14.87 12.35 -5.86
N ILE A 302 14.37 11.11 -5.87
CA ILE A 302 15.14 9.93 -5.49
C ILE A 302 14.94 8.81 -6.51
N ASP A 303 16.03 8.09 -6.74
CA ASP A 303 16.17 6.99 -7.68
C ASP A 303 16.52 5.70 -6.93
N ALA A 304 15.87 4.59 -7.27
CA ALA A 304 16.22 3.25 -6.78
C ALA A 304 16.77 2.39 -7.92
N GLN A 305 17.79 1.59 -7.60
CA GLN A 305 18.33 0.60 -8.51
C GLN A 305 17.46 -0.67 -8.51
N PRO A 306 17.19 -1.28 -9.69
CA PRO A 306 16.42 -2.52 -9.77
C PRO A 306 17.09 -3.68 -9.03
N PRO A 307 16.30 -4.63 -8.49
CA PRO A 307 16.84 -5.82 -7.83
C PRO A 307 17.63 -6.70 -8.80
N PRO A 308 18.51 -7.60 -8.30
CA PRO A 308 19.38 -8.41 -9.16
C PRO A 308 18.67 -9.22 -10.24
N HIS A 309 17.48 -9.78 -9.96
CA HIS A 309 16.72 -10.56 -10.95
C HIS A 309 16.23 -9.69 -12.11
N PHE A 310 15.82 -8.45 -11.82
CA PHE A 310 15.38 -7.50 -12.84
C PHE A 310 16.56 -7.10 -13.73
N ARG A 311 17.72 -6.79 -13.13
CA ARG A 311 18.93 -6.40 -13.87
C ARG A 311 19.44 -7.50 -14.80
N ARG A 312 19.49 -8.75 -14.31
CA ARG A 312 19.85 -9.90 -15.15
C ARG A 312 18.92 -10.05 -16.36
N THR A 313 17.61 -9.82 -16.19
CA THR A 313 16.66 -9.88 -17.30
C THR A 313 16.86 -8.75 -18.30
N VAL A 314 17.11 -7.52 -17.82
CA VAL A 314 17.46 -6.37 -18.68
C VAL A 314 18.71 -6.69 -19.51
N GLU A 315 19.77 -7.18 -18.86
CA GLU A 315 21.02 -7.58 -19.52
C GLU A 315 20.78 -8.72 -20.53
N ALA A 316 20.02 -9.76 -20.16
CA ALA A 316 19.75 -10.91 -21.03
C ALA A 316 18.95 -10.53 -22.29
N PHE A 317 18.08 -9.52 -22.21
CA PHE A 317 17.36 -8.99 -23.36
C PHE A 317 18.13 -7.90 -24.11
N GLY A 318 19.26 -7.44 -23.58
CA GLY A 318 20.04 -6.34 -24.16
C GLY A 318 19.33 -4.99 -24.11
N PHE A 319 18.45 -4.78 -23.12
CA PHE A 319 17.73 -3.51 -22.99
C PHE A 319 18.65 -2.36 -22.55
N SER A 320 18.54 -1.21 -23.22
CA SER A 320 19.12 0.04 -22.76
C SER A 320 18.30 0.64 -21.61
N ILE A 321 18.98 1.06 -20.55
CA ILE A 321 18.37 1.72 -19.37
C ILE A 321 18.89 3.15 -19.16
N ASP A 322 19.72 3.66 -20.08
CA ASP A 322 20.46 4.91 -19.92
C ASP A 322 19.60 6.17 -20.16
N ASP A 323 18.39 6.01 -20.71
CA ASP A 323 17.58 7.13 -21.22
C ASP A 323 16.56 7.75 -20.22
N ILE A 324 16.51 7.35 -18.92
CA ILE A 324 15.55 7.92 -17.91
C ILE A 324 16.09 8.04 -16.47
#